data_AF-A0A1Q8DMV1-F1
#
_entry.id   AF-A0A1Q8DMV1-F1
#
_cell.length_a   1.000
_cell.length_b   1.000
_cell.length_c   1.000
_cell.angle_alpha   90.00
_cell.angle_beta   90.00
_cell.angle_gamma   90.00
#
_symmetry.space_group_name_H-M   'P 1'
#
loop_
_entity.id
_entity.type
_entity.pdbx_description
1 polymer ?
#
loop_
_entity_poly.entity_id
_entity_poly.type
_entity_poly.pdbx_seq_one_letter_code
_entity_poly.pdbx_strand_id
1 'polypeptide(L)'
;MTKKDKPTPNKKYPESTEYKGRKIKFFDLSKSELPNSDLHGKKALEVEKRADKGEKHSRKLKVEIDEKEFEVVELQEGVFESGLLPYSSYESPVELAQDVIDYISEFRK
;
A
#
# COMPACT_ATOMS: atom_id res chain seq x y z
N MET A 1 11.70 -14.00 29.91
CA MET A 1 11.81 -13.54 28.50
C MET A 1 10.44 -13.15 28.03
N THR A 2 10.14 -11.86 27.98
CA THR A 2 8.92 -11.35 27.33
C THR A 2 9.32 -10.04 26.69
N LYS A 3 9.71 -10.10 25.41
CA LYS A 3 9.80 -8.89 24.59
C LYS A 3 8.36 -8.36 24.53
N LYS A 4 8.06 -7.40 25.41
CA LYS A 4 6.91 -6.52 25.25
C LYS A 4 7.18 -5.75 23.96
N ASP A 5 6.61 -6.22 22.86
CA ASP A 5 6.44 -5.41 21.67
C ASP A 5 5.75 -4.12 22.11
N LYS A 6 6.53 -3.04 22.19
CA LYS A 6 6.00 -1.71 22.46
C LYS A 6 4.97 -1.46 21.36
N PRO A 7 3.70 -1.13 21.68
CA PRO A 7 2.81 -0.62 20.65
C PRO A 7 3.49 0.63 20.10
N THR A 8 3.94 0.56 18.84
CA THR A 8 4.51 1.74 18.19
C THR A 8 3.34 2.70 18.02
N PRO A 9 3.30 3.86 18.71
CA PRO A 9 2.09 4.66 18.87
C PRO A 9 1.71 5.45 17.60
N ASN A 10 2.09 4.98 16.41
CA ASN A 10 2.00 5.75 15.17
C ASN A 10 1.81 4.87 13.93
N LYS A 11 1.17 3.70 14.07
CA LYS A 11 0.78 2.84 12.95
C LYS A 11 -0.71 3.03 12.66
N LYS A 12 -1.01 3.78 11.59
CA LYS A 12 -2.38 4.06 11.10
C LYS A 12 -3.08 2.82 10.54
N TYR A 13 -2.33 1.74 10.31
CA TYR A 13 -2.78 0.45 9.75
C TYR A 13 -1.99 -0.71 10.38
N PRO A 14 -2.55 -1.95 10.37
CA PRO A 14 -1.88 -3.13 10.89
C PRO A 14 -0.62 -3.46 10.07
N GLU A 15 0.34 -4.15 10.68
CA GLU A 15 1.54 -4.66 9.97
C GLU A 15 1.22 -5.78 9.01
N SER A 16 0.21 -6.58 9.37
CA SER A 16 -0.28 -7.66 8.55
C SER A 16 -1.71 -8.00 8.93
N THR A 17 -2.47 -8.50 7.97
CA THR A 17 -3.81 -9.05 8.17
C THR A 17 -3.96 -10.32 7.31
N GLU A 18 -5.06 -11.05 7.51
CA GLU A 18 -5.42 -12.20 6.69
C GLU A 18 -6.79 -11.94 6.03
N TYR A 19 -6.91 -12.28 4.75
CA TYR A 19 -8.17 -12.20 4.02
C TYR A 19 -8.31 -13.36 3.05
N LYS A 20 -9.43 -14.09 3.13
CA LYS A 20 -9.70 -15.30 2.31
C LYS A 20 -8.54 -16.32 2.33
N GLY A 21 -7.89 -16.49 3.49
CA GLY A 21 -6.75 -17.38 3.67
C GLY A 21 -5.42 -16.85 3.12
N ARG A 22 -5.37 -15.62 2.62
CA ARG A 22 -4.14 -14.96 2.15
C ARG A 22 -3.60 -14.01 3.20
N LYS A 23 -2.29 -14.10 3.45
CA LYS A 23 -1.59 -13.17 4.34
C LYS A 23 -1.23 -11.90 3.58
N ILE A 24 -1.73 -10.78 4.07
CA ILE A 24 -1.45 -9.43 3.58
C ILE A 24 -0.48 -8.77 4.55
N LYS A 25 0.61 -8.19 4.08
CA LYS A 25 1.57 -7.43 4.89
C LYS A 25 1.69 -6.00 4.37
N PHE A 26 1.83 -5.05 5.28
CA PHE A 26 1.95 -3.61 4.98
C PHE A 26 3.31 -3.11 5.42
N PHE A 27 4.07 -2.57 4.48
CA PHE A 27 5.39 -1.99 4.69
C PHE A 27 5.33 -0.49 4.38
N ASP A 28 5.52 0.33 5.41
CA ASP A 28 5.62 1.78 5.23
C ASP A 28 6.96 2.12 4.60
N LEU A 29 6.95 2.56 3.34
CA LEU A 29 8.14 2.98 2.60
C LEU A 29 8.55 4.42 2.94
N SER A 30 7.71 5.16 3.65
CA SER A 30 7.95 6.55 4.06
C SER A 30 9.15 6.70 5.03
N LYS A 31 9.55 5.62 5.70
CA LYS A 31 10.69 5.59 6.63
C LYS A 31 11.99 5.05 6.04
N SER A 32 11.94 4.46 4.85
CA SER A 32 13.15 4.06 4.15
C SER A 32 13.64 5.26 3.36
N GLU A 33 14.82 5.77 3.69
CA GLU A 33 15.61 6.59 2.76
C GLU A 33 15.66 5.82 1.44
N LEU A 34 14.86 6.25 0.46
CA LEU A 34 14.80 5.63 -0.85
C LEU A 34 16.22 5.68 -1.43
N PRO A 35 16.91 4.56 -1.73
CA PRO A 35 17.72 4.58 -2.92
C PRO A 35 16.72 4.82 -4.05
N ASN A 36 16.96 5.82 -4.89
CA ASN A 36 16.24 6.06 -6.15
C ASN A 36 15.93 4.71 -6.81
N SER A 37 14.76 4.14 -6.52
CA SER A 37 14.40 2.83 -7.03
C SER A 37 13.77 3.10 -8.36
N ASP A 38 14.56 2.77 -9.37
CA ASP A 38 14.29 2.68 -10.79
C ASP A 38 13.16 1.67 -11.10
N LEU A 39 12.08 1.67 -10.31
CA LEU A 39 10.88 0.88 -10.57
C LEU A 39 10.04 1.64 -11.59
N HIS A 40 10.52 1.55 -12.83
CA HIS A 40 9.86 1.94 -14.07
C HIS A 40 8.59 1.10 -14.35
N GLY A 41 7.73 0.91 -13.35
CA GLY A 41 6.39 0.39 -13.52
C GLY A 41 5.51 1.51 -14.07
N LYS A 42 5.19 1.48 -15.37
CA LYS A 42 4.35 2.51 -16.02
C LYS A 42 3.02 2.81 -15.29
N LYS A 43 2.54 1.89 -14.44
CA LYS A 43 1.34 2.05 -13.60
C LYS A 43 1.55 2.92 -12.36
N ALA A 44 2.69 2.78 -11.66
CA ALA A 44 3.02 3.64 -10.52
C ALA A 44 3.27 5.09 -10.96
N LEU A 45 3.88 5.25 -12.15
CA LEU A 45 4.12 6.55 -12.76
C LEU A 45 2.83 7.29 -13.13
N GLU A 46 1.73 6.59 -13.46
CA GLU A 46 0.45 7.24 -13.77
C GLU A 46 -0.21 7.81 -12.50
N VAL A 47 -0.09 7.11 -11.37
CA VAL A 47 -0.57 7.59 -10.06
C VAL A 47 0.24 8.81 -9.61
N GLU A 48 1.58 8.74 -9.72
CA GLU A 48 2.44 9.90 -9.45
C GLU A 48 2.15 11.10 -10.36
N LYS A 49 1.84 10.89 -11.64
CA LYS A 49 1.48 11.98 -12.56
C LYS A 49 0.12 12.60 -12.27
N ARG A 50 -0.83 11.90 -11.62
CA ARG A 50 -2.11 12.50 -11.21
C ARG A 50 -1.93 13.42 -10.01
N ALA A 51 -1.09 13.02 -9.07
CA ALA A 51 -0.76 13.81 -7.89
C ALA A 51 0.10 15.05 -8.19
N ASP A 52 0.81 15.07 -9.32
CA ASP A 52 1.62 16.21 -9.80
C ASP A 52 0.80 17.50 -10.05
N LYS A 53 -0.54 17.45 -9.94
CA LYS A 53 -1.42 18.62 -9.93
C LYS A 53 -1.58 19.30 -8.56
N GLY A 54 -0.72 18.97 -7.58
CA GLY A 54 -0.65 19.66 -6.29
C GLY A 54 -1.06 18.83 -5.07
N GLU A 55 -1.41 17.56 -5.27
CA GLU A 55 -1.71 16.62 -4.18
C GLU A 55 -0.41 15.99 -3.70
N LYS A 56 0.15 16.52 -2.61
CA LYS A 56 1.36 15.92 -2.00
C LYS A 56 1.01 14.53 -1.48
N HIS A 57 1.63 13.50 -2.06
CA HIS A 57 1.66 12.16 -1.46
C HIS A 57 2.18 12.26 -0.03
N SER A 58 1.34 11.91 0.95
CA SER A 58 1.76 11.94 2.36
C SER A 58 2.62 10.75 2.70
N ARG A 59 2.30 9.56 2.16
CA ARG A 59 3.02 8.30 2.44
C ARG A 59 2.97 7.33 1.26
N LYS A 60 4.01 6.50 1.13
CA LYS A 60 4.02 5.34 0.23
C LYS A 60 4.05 4.07 1.05
N LEU A 61 3.25 3.09 0.64
CA LEU A 61 3.05 1.80 1.27
C LEU A 61 3.32 0.70 0.25
N LYS A 62 4.10 -0.30 0.65
CA LYS A 62 4.24 -1.55 -0.10
C LYS A 62 3.38 -2.60 0.57
N VAL A 63 2.47 -3.19 -0.21
CA VAL A 63 1.57 -4.25 0.24
C VAL A 63 2.03 -5.56 -0.37
N GLU A 64 2.25 -6.58 0.45
CA GLU A 64 2.61 -7.92 0.02
C GLU A 64 1.46 -8.89 0.30
N ILE A 65 1.02 -9.63 -0.72
CA ILE A 65 0.01 -10.67 -0.65
C ILE A 65 0.59 -11.92 -1.31
N ASP A 66 0.75 -13.01 -0.56
CA ASP A 66 1.17 -14.31 -1.10
C ASP A 66 2.41 -14.20 -2.01
N GLU A 67 3.46 -13.56 -1.48
CA GLU A 67 4.74 -13.29 -2.17
C GLU A 67 4.69 -12.28 -3.34
N LYS A 68 3.51 -11.70 -3.62
CA LYS A 68 3.35 -10.62 -4.60
C LYS A 68 3.25 -9.28 -3.93
N GLU A 69 4.00 -8.32 -4.44
CA GLU A 69 4.02 -6.96 -3.93
C GLU A 69 3.39 -5.95 -4.88
N PHE A 70 2.74 -4.95 -4.33
CA PHE A 70 2.29 -3.78 -5.08
C PHE A 70 2.34 -2.53 -4.22
N GLU A 71 2.35 -1.39 -4.89
CA GLU A 71 2.46 -0.09 -4.24
C GLU A 71 1.08 0.54 -4.03
N VAL A 72 0.95 1.16 -2.87
CA VAL A 72 -0.18 1.96 -2.43
C VAL A 72 0.36 3.32 -2.04
N VAL A 73 -0.28 4.38 -2.52
CA VAL A 73 0.04 5.75 -2.11
C VAL A 73 -1.06 6.26 -1.20
N GLU A 74 -0.68 6.88 -0.09
CA GLU A 74 -1.58 7.70 0.71
C GLU A 74 -1.44 9.15 0.20
N LEU A 75 -2.54 9.71 -0.29
CA LEU A 75 -2.61 11.09 -0.76
C LEU A 75 -2.67 12.06 0.44
N GLN A 76 -3.79 12.73 0.64
CA GLN A 76 -4.09 13.54 1.83
C GLN A 76 -5.39 13.00 2.46
N GLU A 77 -5.59 13.26 3.76
CA GLU A 77 -6.77 12.80 4.53
C GLU A 77 -6.92 11.28 4.74
N GLY A 78 -5.87 10.48 4.50
CA GLY A 78 -5.99 9.02 4.67
C GLY A 78 -6.69 8.32 3.51
N VAL A 79 -6.68 8.97 2.34
CA VAL A 79 -7.10 8.35 1.10
C VAL A 79 -5.94 7.55 0.51
N PHE A 80 -6.20 6.28 0.20
CA PHE A 80 -5.26 5.32 -0.36
C PHE A 80 -5.63 4.98 -1.80
N GLU A 81 -4.65 4.98 -2.68
CA GLU A 81 -4.80 4.61 -4.08
C GLU A 81 -3.70 3.64 -4.51
N SER A 82 -3.97 2.85 -5.56
CA SER A 82 -2.98 1.95 -6.15
C SER A 82 -3.06 1.97 -7.66
N GLY A 83 -1.92 1.83 -8.32
CA GLY A 83 -1.86 1.68 -9.78
C GLY A 83 -2.51 0.38 -10.31
N LEU A 84 -2.88 -0.55 -9.42
CA LEU A 84 -3.63 -1.75 -9.78
C LEU A 84 -5.13 -1.50 -9.93
N LEU A 85 -5.69 -0.57 -9.15
CA LEU A 85 -7.11 -0.22 -9.14
C LEU A 85 -7.25 1.28 -9.46
N PRO A 86 -7.07 1.66 -10.74
CA PRO A 86 -7.13 3.05 -11.15
C PRO A 86 -8.53 3.62 -10.90
N TYR A 87 -8.59 4.88 -10.49
CA TYR A 87 -9.84 5.61 -10.17
C TYR A 87 -10.61 5.10 -8.95
N SER A 88 -10.02 4.21 -8.15
CA SER A 88 -10.57 3.77 -6.88
C SER A 88 -9.75 4.35 -5.74
N SER A 89 -10.44 5.04 -4.83
CA SER A 89 -9.86 5.65 -3.64
C SER A 89 -10.44 4.96 -2.41
N TYR A 90 -9.59 4.63 -1.45
CA TYR A 90 -9.96 3.85 -0.26
C TYR A 90 -9.62 4.62 1.01
N GLU A 91 -10.41 4.47 2.05
CA GLU A 91 -10.12 5.07 3.37
C GLU A 91 -9.17 4.19 4.20
N SER A 92 -8.91 2.97 3.75
CA SER A 92 -8.06 2.00 4.40
C SER A 92 -7.21 1.23 3.39
N PRO A 93 -5.90 1.03 3.65
CA PRO A 93 -5.05 0.21 2.79
C PRO A 93 -5.46 -1.27 2.87
N VAL A 94 -6.17 -1.67 3.94
CA VAL A 94 -6.71 -3.02 4.08
C VAL A 94 -7.83 -3.27 3.08
N GLU A 95 -8.78 -2.34 2.97
CA GLU A 95 -9.89 -2.46 2.00
C GLU A 95 -9.36 -2.47 0.57
N LEU A 96 -8.41 -1.59 0.26
CA LEU A 96 -7.73 -1.59 -1.03
C LEU A 96 -7.10 -2.97 -1.32
N ALA A 97 -6.37 -3.55 -0.37
CA ALA A 97 -5.75 -4.86 -0.55
C ALA A 97 -6.78 -5.99 -0.73
N GLN A 98 -7.92 -5.92 -0.03
CA GLN A 98 -9.03 -6.86 -0.21
C GLN A 98 -9.63 -6.75 -1.60
N ASP A 99 -9.87 -5.54 -2.09
CA ASP A 99 -10.33 -5.29 -3.45
C ASP A 99 -9.31 -5.74 -4.49
N VAL A 100 -8.00 -5.58 -4.24
CA VAL A 100 -6.97 -6.14 -5.14
C VAL A 100 -7.08 -7.66 -5.21
N ILE A 101 -7.28 -8.33 -4.07
CA ILE A 101 -7.52 -9.78 -4.02
C ILE A 101 -8.80 -10.15 -4.77
N ASP A 102 -9.86 -9.35 -4.65
CA ASP A 102 -11.13 -9.63 -5.29
C ASP A 102 -11.19 -9.25 -6.76
N TYR A 103 -10.48 -8.25 -7.25
CA TYR A 103 -10.64 -7.78 -8.63
C TYR A 103 -9.45 -8.09 -9.52
N ILE A 104 -8.25 -8.23 -8.96
CA ILE A 104 -7.05 -8.49 -9.75
C ILE A 104 -6.79 -9.99 -9.81
N SER A 105 -6.95 -10.56 -11.01
CA SER A 105 -6.80 -12.00 -11.23
C SER A 105 -5.42 -12.54 -10.82
N GLU A 106 -4.39 -11.70 -10.87
CA GLU A 106 -3.04 -12.03 -10.42
C GLU A 106 -3.00 -12.37 -8.92
N PHE A 107 -3.84 -11.72 -8.11
CA PHE A 107 -3.92 -11.92 -6.66
C PHE A 107 -5.06 -12.87 -6.25
N ARG A 108 -5.84 -13.39 -7.20
CA ARG A 108 -6.95 -14.35 -6.98
C ARG A 108 -6.54 -15.82 -6.94
N LYS A 109 -5.32 -16.17 -7.35
CA LYS A 109 -4.88 -17.56 -7.54
C LYS A 109 -4.55 -18.30 -6.25
#